data_AF-A0A2U1MDA8-F1
#
_entry.id   AF-A0A2U1MDA8-F1
#
_cell.length_a   1.000
_cell.length_b   1.000
_cell.length_c   1.000
_cell.angle_alpha   90.00
_cell.angle_beta   90.00
_cell.angle_gamma   90.00
#
_symmetry.space_group_name_H-M   'P 1'
#
loop_
_entity.id
_entity.type
_entity.pdbx_description
1 polymer ?
#
loop_
_entity_poly.entity_id
_entity_poly.type
_entity_poly.pdbx_seq_one_letter_code
_entity_poly.pdbx_strand_id
1 'polypeptide(L)'
;MGEKIQYGDAEAIPVLFIGRFPSPSASYIDCNDEGIEFFEALIDSKIDDFVFNKNQDEKMDQLIPNGFGCIGGTTSPNNLLEVQLNHFTCGGAAIAVSISHKVADGFTTASLINHWASVASCQSPINPKFILSPTRHRQKKLCCSKFIFPNSKLSELKKKVISMGATPMNPSRVELLTSLIFKCSMGATVTKSGCFKPANLVHTVNMRNKIIHICPNTAAGNIYTLMNAKIAGTNKIMLAEVIYELKKGKMELDGLQSLQEVGKHYLSTLSMLEGDESRTFVSSSLCRFPFYNVDFGYGKTIKVSTRYPDVDDNGVFLLDTPSGDGIEALVHLEKEEMSIFEMDEELLAYVEGVKRDYMFLYCNINFQPFCILEVVRKHMVTKGQCRVQYGDGDVEEEAELEKFYDYSSMHFRRGTRGCSWNIRYQKSQA
;
A
#
# COMPACT_ATOMS: atom_id res chain seq x y z
N MET A 1 -9.28 7.86 27.23
CA MET A 1 -8.42 7.18 26.24
C MET A 1 -7.00 7.73 26.31
N GLY A 2 -6.78 9.04 26.12
CA GLY A 2 -5.45 9.68 26.19
C GLY A 2 -4.64 9.36 27.46
N GLU A 3 -5.22 9.50 28.66
CA GLU A 3 -4.51 9.20 29.92
C GLU A 3 -4.02 7.74 30.03
N LYS A 4 -4.80 6.74 29.57
CA LYS A 4 -4.37 5.33 29.59
C LYS A 4 -3.25 5.03 28.59
N ILE A 5 -3.29 5.72 27.44
CA ILE A 5 -2.27 5.58 26.39
C ILE A 5 -0.95 6.18 26.91
N GLN A 6 -0.99 7.39 27.45
CA GLN A 6 0.18 8.07 28.05
C GLN A 6 0.77 7.32 29.25
N TYR A 7 -0.05 6.77 30.14
CA TYR A 7 0.46 5.98 31.27
C TYR A 7 1.11 4.66 30.81
N GLY A 8 0.61 4.06 29.73
CA GLY A 8 1.22 2.89 29.11
C GLY A 8 2.58 3.19 28.47
N ASP A 9 2.81 4.41 28.01
CA ASP A 9 4.05 4.77 27.29
C ASP A 9 5.32 4.57 28.13
N ALA A 10 5.27 4.93 29.42
CA ALA A 10 6.44 4.89 30.29
C ALA A 10 6.97 3.47 30.58
N GLU A 11 6.08 2.47 30.62
CA GLU A 11 6.46 1.07 30.90
C GLU A 11 6.48 0.18 29.65
N ALA A 12 5.76 0.56 28.59
CA ALA A 12 5.59 -0.28 27.41
C ALA A 12 6.56 0.00 26.27
N ILE A 13 7.15 1.20 26.21
CA ILE A 13 8.10 1.56 25.16
C ILE A 13 9.50 1.09 25.61
N PRO A 14 10.14 0.16 24.88
CA PRO A 14 11.49 -0.27 25.21
C PRO A 14 12.47 0.91 25.23
N VAL A 15 13.42 0.88 26.18
CA VAL A 15 14.47 1.93 26.38
C VAL A 15 15.18 2.32 25.08
N LEU A 16 15.36 1.38 24.15
CA LEU A 16 15.95 1.65 22.85
C LEU A 16 15.19 2.74 22.06
N PHE A 17 13.86 2.76 22.11
CA PHE A 17 13.03 3.69 21.34
C PHE A 17 12.91 5.09 21.94
N ILE A 18 13.26 5.25 23.22
CA ILE A 18 13.34 6.56 23.89
C ILE A 18 14.73 7.21 23.78
N GLY A 19 15.66 6.58 23.04
CA GLY A 19 16.97 7.12 22.71
C GLY A 19 16.98 7.97 21.43
N ARG A 20 18.18 8.31 20.95
CA ARG A 20 18.40 9.10 19.72
C ARG A 20 19.47 8.51 18.83
N PHE A 21 19.39 8.82 17.54
CA PHE A 21 20.57 8.76 16.69
C PHE A 21 21.47 9.97 16.96
N PRO A 22 22.78 9.79 17.24
CA PRO A 22 23.69 10.93 17.36
C PRO A 22 23.83 11.73 16.05
N SER A 23 23.54 11.09 14.91
CA SER A 23 23.43 11.74 13.60
C SER A 23 22.59 10.90 12.63
N PRO A 24 22.05 11.49 11.54
CA PRO A 24 21.32 10.75 10.51
C PRO A 24 22.11 9.61 9.85
N SER A 25 23.44 9.62 9.91
CA SER A 25 24.30 8.56 9.40
C SER A 25 24.80 7.57 10.46
N ALA A 26 24.47 7.77 11.73
CA ALA A 26 24.91 6.89 12.81
C ALA A 26 24.40 5.46 12.62
N SER A 27 25.24 4.50 13.00
CA SER A 27 24.98 3.05 13.03
C SER A 27 24.69 2.51 14.43
N TYR A 28 24.66 3.39 15.43
CA TYR A 28 24.37 3.10 16.83
C TYR A 28 23.34 4.11 17.36
N ILE A 29 22.77 3.78 18.52
CA ILE A 29 21.73 4.57 19.20
C ILE A 29 22.29 4.97 20.55
N ASP A 30 22.13 6.23 20.91
CA ASP A 30 22.35 6.70 22.27
C ASP A 30 21.08 6.44 23.08
N CYS A 31 21.13 5.45 23.98
CA CYS A 31 20.05 5.19 24.96
C CYS A 31 20.12 6.23 26.08
N ASN A 32 19.83 7.47 25.75
CA ASN A 32 19.97 8.64 26.62
C ASN A 32 18.66 9.06 27.31
N ASP A 33 17.61 8.25 27.18
CA ASP A 33 16.29 8.45 27.78
C ASP A 33 15.67 9.82 27.48
N GLU A 34 15.95 10.40 26.31
CA GLU A 34 15.35 11.67 25.85
C GLU A 34 13.83 11.56 25.60
N GLY A 35 13.27 10.35 25.62
CA GLY A 35 11.83 10.12 25.44
C GLY A 35 11.40 10.07 23.99
N ILE A 36 10.09 10.03 23.73
CA ILE A 36 9.52 10.11 22.38
C ILE A 36 8.71 11.39 22.22
N GLU A 37 8.56 11.84 20.98
CA GLU A 37 7.59 12.87 20.66
C GLU A 37 6.18 12.25 20.62
N PHE A 38 5.31 12.72 21.53
CA PHE A 38 3.91 12.32 21.61
C PHE A 38 3.03 13.55 21.36
N PHE A 39 2.20 13.48 20.33
CA PHE A 39 1.26 14.53 19.95
C PHE A 39 -0.18 14.10 20.19
N GLU A 40 -1.02 15.05 20.55
CA GLU A 40 -2.47 14.85 20.63
C GLU A 40 -3.16 15.90 19.76
N ALA A 41 -4.09 15.45 18.91
CA ALA A 41 -4.79 16.31 17.96
C ALA A 41 -6.31 16.05 18.01
N LEU A 42 -7.09 17.11 17.82
CA LEU A 42 -8.53 17.05 17.65
C LEU A 42 -8.87 17.19 16.17
N ILE A 43 -9.60 16.23 15.62
CA ILE A 43 -10.04 16.20 14.22
C ILE A 43 -11.53 16.54 14.17
N ASP A 44 -11.85 17.67 13.54
CA ASP A 44 -13.23 18.16 13.36
C ASP A 44 -13.97 17.41 12.23
N SER A 45 -14.02 16.09 12.33
CA SER A 45 -14.69 15.19 11.39
C SER A 45 -15.02 13.86 12.08
N LYS A 46 -15.74 12.96 11.39
CA LYS A 46 -15.99 11.60 11.90
C LYS A 46 -14.92 10.65 11.37
N ILE A 47 -14.63 9.60 12.13
CA ILE A 47 -13.66 8.58 11.71
C ILE A 47 -14.09 7.88 10.40
N ASP A 48 -15.40 7.77 10.16
CA ASP A 48 -16.00 7.22 8.94
C ASP A 48 -15.51 7.93 7.67
N ASP A 49 -15.22 9.23 7.76
CA ASP A 49 -14.72 10.05 6.64
C ASP A 49 -13.32 9.64 6.18
N PHE A 50 -12.61 8.83 6.98
CA PHE A 50 -11.27 8.31 6.71
C PHE A 50 -11.30 6.81 6.44
N VAL A 51 -12.11 6.05 7.17
CA VAL A 51 -12.21 4.58 7.02
C VAL A 51 -12.84 4.18 5.70
N PHE A 52 -13.90 4.89 5.27
CA PHE A 52 -14.66 4.55 4.06
C PHE A 52 -14.23 5.35 2.83
N ASN A 53 -13.32 6.31 2.98
CA ASN A 53 -12.83 7.08 1.86
C ASN A 53 -11.87 6.23 1.01
N LYS A 54 -12.15 6.17 -0.29
CA LYS A 54 -11.34 5.40 -1.24
C LYS A 54 -10.07 6.14 -1.64
N ASN A 55 -10.09 7.47 -1.63
CA ASN A 55 -8.96 8.32 -2.01
C ASN A 55 -8.09 8.55 -0.78
N GLN A 56 -6.94 7.86 -0.73
CA GLN A 56 -6.08 7.81 0.45
C GLN A 56 -5.29 9.11 0.68
N ASP A 57 -5.07 9.92 -0.35
CA ASP A 57 -3.90 10.82 -0.31
C ASP A 57 -4.15 12.15 0.42
N GLU A 58 -5.23 12.88 0.15
CA GLU A 58 -5.34 14.25 0.71
C GLU A 58 -5.83 14.32 2.16
N LYS A 59 -6.63 13.34 2.61
CA LYS A 59 -7.19 13.37 3.98
C LYS A 59 -6.30 12.68 4.99
N MET A 60 -5.56 11.64 4.63
CA MET A 60 -4.66 10.95 5.57
C MET A 60 -3.54 11.84 6.09
N ASP A 61 -3.14 12.84 5.29
CA ASP A 61 -2.20 13.90 5.69
C ASP A 61 -2.69 14.71 6.90
N GLN A 62 -3.99 14.70 7.21
CA GLN A 62 -4.52 15.35 8.42
C GLN A 62 -4.27 14.55 9.69
N LEU A 63 -4.04 13.23 9.57
CA LEU A 63 -3.81 12.34 10.72
C LEU A 63 -2.33 12.22 11.07
N ILE A 64 -1.45 12.79 10.26
CA ILE A 64 0.00 12.69 10.35
C ILE A 64 0.58 14.10 10.11
N PRO A 65 1.21 14.76 11.11
CA PRO A 65 1.79 16.08 10.93
C PRO A 65 2.71 16.15 9.72
N ASN A 66 2.76 17.31 9.08
CA ASN A 66 3.75 17.58 8.05
C ASN A 66 5.16 17.41 8.64
N GLY A 67 5.94 16.47 8.10
CA GLY A 67 7.28 16.16 8.59
C GLY A 67 7.39 14.97 9.54
N PHE A 68 6.29 14.43 10.05
CA PHE A 68 6.29 13.25 10.93
C PHE A 68 6.83 12.03 10.17
N GLY A 69 7.97 11.50 10.63
CA GLY A 69 8.69 10.42 9.94
C GLY A 69 9.27 10.73 8.57
N CYS A 70 9.30 12.00 8.13
CA CYS A 70 9.82 12.41 6.82
C CYS A 70 11.01 13.36 6.96
N ILE A 71 12.06 13.12 6.17
CA ILE A 71 13.25 13.99 6.14
C ILE A 71 12.83 15.37 5.58
N GLY A 72 12.95 16.41 6.40
CA GLY A 72 12.59 17.80 6.05
C GLY A 72 11.42 18.39 6.85
N GLY A 73 10.90 17.67 7.85
CA GLY A 73 9.91 18.13 8.81
C GLY A 73 10.42 19.10 9.87
N THR A 74 9.49 19.60 10.71
CA THR A 74 9.80 20.37 11.93
C THR A 74 10.27 19.49 13.10
N THR A 75 10.23 18.17 12.97
CA THR A 75 10.68 17.22 14.01
C THR A 75 12.15 16.84 13.82
N SER A 76 12.80 16.42 14.92
CA SER A 76 14.22 16.09 14.91
C SER A 76 14.50 14.86 14.03
N PRO A 77 15.41 14.92 13.04
CA PRO A 77 15.72 13.78 12.16
C PRO A 77 16.39 12.59 12.89
N ASN A 78 16.60 12.74 14.20
CA ASN A 78 17.28 11.80 15.07
C ASN A 78 16.32 10.98 15.95
N ASN A 79 15.01 11.24 15.88
CA ASN A 79 14.00 10.49 16.64
C ASN A 79 13.85 9.06 16.10
N LEU A 80 13.68 8.10 17.01
CA LEU A 80 13.49 6.68 16.66
C LEU A 80 12.01 6.29 16.55
N LEU A 81 11.18 6.92 17.37
CA LEU A 81 9.75 6.69 17.49
C LEU A 81 9.04 8.02 17.74
N GLU A 82 8.00 8.28 16.97
CA GLU A 82 7.09 9.41 17.16
C GLU A 82 5.66 8.86 17.12
N VAL A 83 4.79 9.43 17.95
CA VAL A 83 3.39 8.98 18.11
C VAL A 83 2.46 10.18 18.05
N GLN A 84 1.33 10.03 17.36
CA GLN A 84 0.23 10.99 17.45
C GLN A 84 -1.10 10.29 17.69
N LEU A 85 -1.83 10.74 18.71
CA LEU A 85 -3.20 10.37 18.99
C LEU A 85 -4.17 11.42 18.42
N ASN A 86 -5.02 10.99 17.49
CA ASN A 86 -6.03 11.83 16.86
C ASN A 86 -7.42 11.47 17.40
N HIS A 87 -8.13 12.44 17.97
CA HIS A 87 -9.50 12.28 18.46
C HIS A 87 -10.52 12.83 17.46
N PHE A 88 -11.54 12.03 17.13
CA PHE A 88 -12.63 12.44 16.25
C PHE A 88 -13.86 12.88 17.04
N THR A 89 -14.67 13.75 16.44
CA THR A 89 -15.92 14.26 17.03
C THR A 89 -16.93 13.16 17.38
N CYS A 90 -16.87 12.01 16.71
CA CYS A 90 -17.72 10.85 16.98
C CYS A 90 -17.22 9.96 18.14
N GLY A 91 -16.15 10.34 18.83
CA GLY A 91 -15.50 9.54 19.87
C GLY A 91 -14.55 8.46 19.33
N GLY A 92 -14.42 8.34 18.01
CA GLY A 92 -13.38 7.50 17.39
C GLY A 92 -11.98 8.06 17.62
N ALA A 93 -10.96 7.24 17.44
CA ALA A 93 -9.57 7.66 17.52
C ALA A 93 -8.70 6.99 16.44
N ALA A 94 -7.64 7.68 16.03
CA ALA A 94 -6.59 7.12 15.18
C ALA A 94 -5.22 7.37 15.81
N ILE A 95 -4.37 6.34 15.82
CA ILE A 95 -3.00 6.43 16.32
C ILE A 95 -2.06 6.38 15.11
N ALA A 96 -1.32 7.46 14.88
CA ALA A 96 -0.23 7.49 13.92
C ALA A 96 1.09 7.15 14.63
N VAL A 97 1.87 6.26 14.02
CA VAL A 97 3.15 5.80 14.56
C VAL A 97 4.20 5.95 13.46
N SER A 98 5.26 6.70 13.74
CA SER A 98 6.44 6.83 12.90
C SER A 98 7.59 6.15 13.62
N ILE A 99 8.27 5.23 12.94
CA ILE A 99 9.36 4.46 13.49
C ILE A 99 10.50 4.39 12.49
N SER A 100 11.72 4.65 12.95
CA SER A 100 12.89 4.63 12.07
C SER A 100 13.10 3.22 11.52
N HIS A 101 13.08 3.09 10.19
CA HIS A 101 13.31 1.80 9.51
C HIS A 101 14.72 1.24 9.79
N LYS A 102 15.66 2.06 10.31
CA LYS A 102 16.97 1.59 10.78
C LYS A 102 16.89 0.61 11.95
N VAL A 103 15.83 0.71 12.77
CA VAL A 103 15.70 -0.06 14.01
C VAL A 103 14.55 -1.07 13.99
N ALA A 104 13.59 -0.92 13.07
CA ALA A 104 12.42 -1.78 13.03
C ALA A 104 11.95 -2.06 11.60
N ASP A 105 11.73 -3.33 11.31
CA ASP A 105 10.91 -3.76 10.17
C ASP A 105 9.42 -3.72 10.51
N GLY A 106 8.55 -3.90 9.51
CA GLY A 106 7.10 -3.85 9.71
C GLY A 106 6.56 -4.86 10.74
N PHE A 107 7.23 -6.00 10.95
CA PHE A 107 6.82 -6.97 11.98
C PHE A 107 7.15 -6.46 13.38
N THR A 108 8.34 -5.88 13.56
CA THR A 108 8.74 -5.23 14.81
C THR A 108 7.80 -4.08 15.13
N THR A 109 7.45 -3.25 14.14
CA THR A 109 6.49 -2.16 14.31
C THR A 109 5.14 -2.68 14.80
N ALA A 110 4.56 -3.68 14.11
CA ALA A 110 3.30 -4.27 14.54
C ALA A 110 3.38 -4.87 15.95
N SER A 111 4.48 -5.56 16.26
CA SER A 111 4.68 -6.20 17.56
C SER A 111 4.82 -5.18 18.68
N LEU A 112 5.54 -4.07 18.45
CA LEU A 112 5.67 -2.97 19.38
C LEU A 112 4.31 -2.35 19.71
N ILE A 113 3.49 -2.07 18.68
CA ILE A 113 2.16 -1.47 18.90
C ILE A 113 1.24 -2.43 19.67
N ASN A 114 1.27 -3.74 19.36
CA ASN A 114 0.51 -4.73 20.12
C ASN A 114 1.01 -4.83 21.57
N HIS A 115 2.32 -4.77 21.77
CA HIS A 115 2.92 -4.80 23.10
C HIS A 115 2.47 -3.61 23.93
N TRP A 116 2.56 -2.41 23.34
CA TRP A 116 2.09 -1.17 23.91
C TRP A 116 0.61 -1.23 24.31
N ALA A 117 -0.25 -1.69 23.41
CA ALA A 117 -1.67 -1.85 23.68
C ALA A 117 -1.96 -2.86 24.83
N SER A 118 -1.15 -3.92 24.93
CA SER A 118 -1.27 -4.92 26.00
C SER A 118 -0.90 -4.35 27.37
N VAL A 119 0.21 -3.59 27.46
CA VAL A 119 0.65 -2.93 28.70
C VAL A 119 -0.34 -1.84 29.12
N ALA A 120 -0.84 -1.03 28.17
CA ALA A 120 -1.91 -0.06 28.44
C ALA A 120 -3.22 -0.72 28.95
N SER A 121 -3.39 -2.01 28.67
CA SER A 121 -4.48 -2.85 29.18
C SER A 121 -4.11 -3.61 30.46
N CYS A 122 -3.07 -3.16 31.19
CA CYS A 122 -2.57 -3.71 32.45
C CYS A 122 -1.95 -5.12 32.36
N GLN A 123 -1.45 -5.53 31.20
CA GLN A 123 -0.62 -6.74 31.08
C GLN A 123 0.85 -6.44 31.40
N SER A 124 1.59 -7.45 31.86
CA SER A 124 3.01 -7.27 32.18
C SER A 124 3.86 -7.01 30.94
N PRO A 125 4.86 -6.10 31.03
CA PRO A 125 5.76 -5.83 29.91
C PRO A 125 6.60 -7.06 29.55
N ILE A 126 6.97 -7.16 28.28
CA ILE A 126 7.82 -8.21 27.72
C ILE A 126 9.07 -7.51 27.22
N ASN A 127 10.25 -8.04 27.54
CA ASN A 127 11.51 -7.47 27.07
C ASN A 127 11.85 -8.00 25.66
N PRO A 128 11.74 -7.17 24.60
CA PRO A 128 12.17 -7.58 23.27
C PRO A 128 13.70 -7.68 23.19
N LYS A 129 14.19 -8.59 22.35
CA LYS A 129 15.60 -8.72 22.00
C LYS A 129 15.84 -8.01 20.66
N PHE A 130 16.50 -6.87 20.69
CA PHE A 130 16.80 -6.09 19.50
C PHE A 130 18.01 -6.62 18.73
N ILE A 131 17.84 -6.71 17.41
CA ILE A 131 18.90 -7.07 16.46
C ILE A 131 19.11 -5.89 15.51
N LEU A 132 20.30 -5.29 15.57
CA LEU A 132 20.69 -4.19 14.69
C LEU A 132 21.15 -4.73 13.33
N SER A 133 20.76 -4.07 12.24
CA SER A 133 21.21 -4.39 10.89
C SER A 133 21.40 -3.13 10.05
N PRO A 134 22.40 -3.08 9.15
CA PRO A 134 22.67 -1.91 8.33
C PRO A 134 21.58 -1.69 7.28
N THR A 135 21.17 -0.43 7.09
CA THR A 135 20.18 0.01 6.08
C THR A 135 20.74 1.18 5.26
N ARG A 136 20.28 1.31 4.01
CA ARG A 136 20.58 2.43 3.10
C ARG A 136 19.26 2.95 2.52
N HIS A 137 19.20 4.26 2.23
CA HIS A 137 18.06 4.92 1.61
C HIS A 137 18.53 5.78 0.42
N ARG A 138 17.73 5.88 -0.64
CA ARG A 138 17.82 6.90 -1.69
C ARG A 138 16.48 7.67 -1.70
N GLN A 139 16.22 8.55 -2.70
CA GLN A 139 14.91 9.23 -2.87
C GLN A 139 14.56 9.45 -4.37
N LYS A 140 13.30 9.16 -4.77
CA LYS A 140 12.66 9.55 -6.04
C LYS A 140 11.16 9.80 -5.86
N LYS A 141 10.57 10.67 -6.69
CA LYS A 141 9.13 11.02 -6.64
C LYS A 141 8.29 10.07 -7.50
N LEU A 142 7.33 9.35 -6.92
CA LEU A 142 6.44 8.39 -7.59
C LEU A 142 4.95 8.69 -7.31
N CYS A 143 4.05 8.14 -8.13
CA CYS A 143 2.61 8.15 -7.89
C CYS A 143 2.19 6.86 -7.17
N CYS A 144 1.31 6.98 -6.17
CA CYS A 144 0.74 5.85 -5.44
C CYS A 144 -0.72 5.64 -5.84
N SER A 145 -1.11 4.39 -6.07
CA SER A 145 -2.52 4.00 -6.28
C SER A 145 -2.85 2.76 -5.47
N LYS A 146 -4.07 2.74 -4.90
CA LYS A 146 -4.57 1.66 -4.05
C LYS A 146 -5.55 0.76 -4.80
N PHE A 147 -5.33 -0.55 -4.68
CA PHE A 147 -6.20 -1.58 -5.24
C PHE A 147 -6.57 -2.60 -4.16
N ILE A 148 -7.80 -3.10 -4.18
CA ILE A 148 -8.24 -4.17 -3.27
C ILE A 148 -8.45 -5.43 -4.09
N PHE A 149 -7.88 -6.56 -3.67
CA PHE A 149 -7.98 -7.86 -4.32
C PHE A 149 -8.67 -8.85 -3.40
N PRO A 150 -9.96 -9.18 -3.63
CA PRO A 150 -10.69 -10.15 -2.83
C PRO A 150 -10.08 -11.55 -2.92
N ASN A 151 -10.16 -12.33 -1.84
CA ASN A 151 -9.67 -13.72 -1.82
C ASN A 151 -10.38 -14.60 -2.87
N SER A 152 -11.64 -14.30 -3.20
CA SER A 152 -12.38 -14.96 -4.29
C SER A 152 -11.69 -14.78 -5.64
N LYS A 153 -11.28 -13.55 -5.97
CA LYS A 153 -10.53 -13.22 -7.19
C LYS A 153 -9.13 -13.82 -7.21
N LEU A 154 -8.42 -13.78 -6.08
CA LEU A 154 -7.12 -14.44 -5.97
C LEU A 154 -7.22 -15.97 -6.12
N SER A 155 -8.34 -16.56 -5.68
CA SER A 155 -8.61 -17.99 -5.87
C SER A 155 -8.92 -18.34 -7.33
N GLU A 156 -9.64 -17.49 -8.05
CA GLU A 156 -9.84 -17.61 -9.50
C GLU A 156 -8.49 -17.56 -10.25
N LEU A 157 -7.66 -16.57 -9.93
CA LEU A 157 -6.31 -16.43 -10.50
C LEU A 157 -5.46 -17.69 -10.22
N LYS A 158 -5.51 -18.20 -8.99
CA LYS A 158 -4.80 -19.42 -8.60
C LYS A 158 -5.20 -20.63 -9.46
N LYS A 159 -6.51 -20.84 -9.67
CA LYS A 159 -7.02 -21.92 -10.52
C LYS A 159 -6.51 -21.78 -11.96
N LYS A 160 -6.53 -20.56 -12.51
CA LYS A 160 -6.01 -20.26 -13.85
C LYS A 160 -4.52 -20.63 -13.95
N VAL A 161 -3.69 -20.19 -13.00
CA VAL A 161 -2.26 -20.51 -12.98
C VAL A 161 -2.01 -22.01 -12.92
N ILE A 162 -2.72 -22.73 -12.03
CA ILE A 162 -2.58 -24.19 -11.90
C ILE A 162 -2.97 -24.90 -13.20
N SER A 163 -4.03 -24.46 -13.88
CA SER A 163 -4.48 -25.05 -15.15
C SER A 163 -3.52 -24.83 -16.32
N MET A 164 -2.68 -23.80 -16.25
CA MET A 164 -1.71 -23.45 -17.30
C MET A 164 -0.33 -24.10 -17.11
N GLY A 165 -0.04 -24.66 -15.93
CA GLY A 165 1.29 -25.16 -15.58
C GLY A 165 1.54 -26.61 -16.01
N ALA A 166 2.75 -26.89 -16.53
CA ALA A 166 3.25 -28.25 -16.74
C ALA A 166 3.80 -28.88 -15.44
N THR A 167 4.11 -28.07 -14.43
CA THR A 167 4.61 -28.49 -13.12
C THR A 167 3.58 -28.19 -12.01
N PRO A 168 3.43 -29.06 -10.99
CA PRO A 168 2.53 -28.79 -9.87
C PRO A 168 3.07 -27.63 -9.02
N MET A 169 2.58 -26.42 -9.29
CA MET A 169 2.88 -25.24 -8.47
C MET A 169 1.67 -24.89 -7.61
N ASN A 170 1.89 -24.74 -6.30
CA ASN A 170 0.88 -24.25 -5.35
C ASN A 170 1.31 -22.89 -4.79
N PRO A 171 1.09 -21.78 -5.52
CA PRO A 171 1.48 -20.47 -5.06
C PRO A 171 0.56 -19.95 -3.95
N SER A 172 1.13 -19.15 -3.05
CA SER A 172 0.38 -18.39 -2.06
C SER A 172 -0.33 -17.18 -2.68
N ARG A 173 -1.31 -16.62 -1.98
CA ARG A 173 -2.01 -15.41 -2.45
C ARG A 173 -1.10 -14.19 -2.64
N VAL A 174 -0.03 -14.08 -1.83
CA VAL A 174 0.97 -13.02 -1.95
C VAL A 174 1.84 -13.25 -3.19
N GLU A 175 2.34 -14.48 -3.38
CA GLU A 175 3.12 -14.85 -4.57
C GLU A 175 2.30 -14.57 -5.86
N LEU A 176 1.02 -14.97 -5.89
CA LEU A 176 0.13 -14.71 -7.03
C LEU A 176 -0.06 -13.22 -7.31
N LEU A 177 -0.39 -12.45 -6.28
CA LEU A 177 -0.71 -11.03 -6.43
C LEU A 177 0.54 -10.22 -6.79
N THR A 178 1.67 -10.47 -6.13
CA THR A 178 2.95 -9.85 -6.47
C THR A 178 3.33 -10.14 -7.91
N SER A 179 3.18 -11.39 -8.38
CA SER A 179 3.49 -11.73 -9.76
C SER A 179 2.55 -11.08 -10.78
N LEU A 180 1.24 -10.96 -10.48
CA LEU A 180 0.28 -10.26 -11.33
C LEU A 180 0.62 -8.77 -11.44
N ILE A 181 0.82 -8.10 -10.30
CA ILE A 181 1.13 -6.67 -10.26
C ILE A 181 2.44 -6.40 -10.99
N PHE A 182 3.50 -7.15 -10.69
CA PHE A 182 4.78 -7.02 -11.39
C PHE A 182 4.64 -7.17 -12.90
N LYS A 183 3.91 -8.19 -13.35
CA LYS A 183 3.65 -8.43 -14.79
C LYS A 183 2.93 -7.24 -15.43
N CYS A 184 1.86 -6.73 -14.83
CA CYS A 184 1.10 -5.60 -15.35
C CYS A 184 1.93 -4.30 -15.32
N SER A 185 2.73 -4.06 -14.27
CA SER A 185 3.63 -2.90 -14.17
C SER A 185 4.72 -2.92 -15.25
N MET A 186 5.28 -4.09 -15.54
CA MET A 186 6.23 -4.24 -16.66
C MET A 186 5.53 -4.13 -18.02
N GLY A 187 4.27 -4.57 -18.15
CA GLY A 187 3.45 -4.30 -19.33
C GLY A 187 3.24 -2.80 -19.59
N ALA A 188 2.93 -2.04 -18.53
CA ALA A 188 2.81 -0.58 -18.59
C ALA A 188 4.14 0.07 -18.99
N THR A 189 5.26 -0.40 -18.43
CA THR A 189 6.62 0.02 -18.82
C THR A 189 6.87 -0.17 -20.31
N VAL A 190 6.60 -1.37 -20.83
CA VAL A 190 6.83 -1.71 -22.24
C VAL A 190 5.93 -0.87 -23.15
N THR A 191 4.69 -0.62 -22.74
CA THR A 191 3.75 0.23 -23.48
C THR A 191 4.25 1.67 -23.55
N LYS A 192 4.82 2.20 -22.47
CA LYS A 192 5.43 3.55 -22.43
C LYS A 192 6.72 3.65 -23.25
N SER A 193 7.63 2.68 -23.11
CA SER A 193 8.97 2.75 -23.69
C SER A 193 9.09 2.18 -25.10
N GLY A 194 8.12 1.37 -25.52
CA GLY A 194 8.18 0.58 -26.75
C GLY A 194 9.19 -0.58 -26.73
N CYS A 195 9.89 -0.81 -25.61
CA CYS A 195 10.99 -1.76 -25.54
C CYS A 195 10.96 -2.60 -24.26
N PHE A 196 11.04 -3.93 -24.43
CA PHE A 196 11.22 -4.85 -23.32
C PHE A 196 12.66 -4.79 -22.81
N LYS A 197 12.82 -4.65 -21.49
CA LYS A 197 14.09 -4.74 -20.79
C LYS A 197 14.01 -5.80 -19.70
N PRO A 198 15.10 -6.53 -19.41
CA PRO A 198 15.17 -7.38 -18.24
C PRO A 198 14.82 -6.61 -16.97
N ALA A 199 14.15 -7.30 -16.04
CA ALA A 199 13.68 -6.71 -14.80
C ALA A 199 13.90 -7.64 -13.61
N ASN A 200 14.23 -7.06 -12.47
CA ASN A 200 14.38 -7.69 -11.17
C ASN A 200 13.10 -7.47 -10.36
N LEU A 201 12.47 -8.55 -9.89
CA LEU A 201 11.44 -8.50 -8.87
C LEU A 201 12.09 -8.81 -7.52
N VAL A 202 12.28 -7.78 -6.70
CA VAL A 202 12.92 -7.88 -5.38
C VAL A 202 11.84 -7.94 -4.31
N HIS A 203 11.69 -9.09 -3.65
CA HIS A 203 10.70 -9.29 -2.59
C HIS A 203 11.35 -9.37 -1.22
N THR A 204 10.84 -8.62 -0.24
CA THR A 204 11.32 -8.69 1.15
C THR A 204 10.73 -9.92 1.86
N VAL A 205 11.57 -10.65 2.60
CA VAL A 205 11.16 -11.90 3.26
C VAL A 205 11.50 -11.85 4.74
N ASN A 206 10.48 -11.98 5.60
CA ASN A 206 10.64 -12.11 7.04
C ASN A 206 11.35 -13.43 7.40
N MET A 207 12.49 -13.33 8.09
CA MET A 207 13.34 -14.48 8.42
C MET A 207 13.09 -15.05 9.83
N ARG A 208 12.22 -14.43 10.64
CA ARG A 208 11.94 -14.87 12.03
C ARG A 208 11.49 -16.32 12.12
N ASN A 209 10.65 -16.78 11.20
CA ASN A 209 10.12 -18.15 11.21
C ASN A 209 11.03 -19.17 10.50
N LYS A 210 12.18 -18.73 9.97
CA LYS A 210 13.12 -19.57 9.23
C LYS A 210 14.39 -19.88 10.06
N ILE A 211 14.70 -19.06 11.06
CA ILE A 211 15.86 -19.24 11.92
C ILE A 211 15.41 -19.92 13.23
N ILE A 212 15.85 -21.17 13.44
CA ILE A 212 15.43 -22.03 14.57
C ILE A 212 15.65 -21.39 15.94
N HIS A 213 16.73 -20.62 16.10
CA HIS A 213 17.12 -20.03 17.38
C HIS A 213 16.47 -18.66 17.69
N ILE A 214 15.68 -18.12 16.75
CA ILE A 214 14.96 -16.86 16.95
C ILE A 214 13.55 -17.19 17.46
N CYS A 215 13.17 -16.57 18.57
CA CYS A 215 11.77 -16.57 19.01
C CYS A 215 11.04 -15.43 18.29
N PRO A 216 10.09 -15.72 17.38
CA PRO A 216 9.45 -14.67 16.58
C PRO A 216 8.74 -13.61 17.42
N ASN A 217 8.18 -14.01 18.56
CA ASN A 217 7.37 -13.13 19.42
C ASN A 217 8.21 -12.12 20.23
N THR A 218 9.51 -12.36 20.40
CA THR A 218 10.39 -11.48 21.21
C THR A 218 11.53 -10.87 20.40
N ALA A 219 11.72 -11.29 19.15
CA ALA A 219 12.77 -10.77 18.29
C ALA A 219 12.35 -9.47 17.60
N ALA A 220 12.92 -8.37 18.05
CA ALA A 220 12.74 -7.04 17.50
C ALA A 220 13.94 -6.62 16.65
N GLY A 221 13.72 -5.76 15.67
CA GLY A 221 14.76 -5.31 14.75
C GLY A 221 14.43 -5.58 13.30
N ASN A 222 15.41 -5.34 12.43
CA ASN A 222 15.32 -5.70 11.02
C ASN A 222 15.72 -7.17 10.85
N ILE A 223 14.74 -8.07 10.76
CA ILE A 223 14.97 -9.53 10.63
C ILE A 223 14.32 -10.02 9.33
N TYR A 224 14.84 -9.51 8.22
CA TYR A 224 14.42 -9.85 6.88
C TYR A 224 15.62 -9.93 5.94
N THR A 225 15.42 -10.53 4.77
CA THR A 225 16.36 -10.44 3.65
C THR A 225 15.62 -10.17 2.35
N LEU A 226 16.36 -10.02 1.26
CA LEU A 226 15.82 -9.79 -0.07
C LEU A 226 15.84 -11.08 -0.86
N MET A 227 14.77 -11.38 -1.58
CA MET A 227 14.71 -12.41 -2.60
C MET A 227 14.64 -11.72 -3.96
N ASN A 228 15.47 -12.11 -4.93
CA ASN A 228 15.40 -11.56 -6.28
C ASN A 228 14.89 -12.61 -7.27
N ALA A 229 13.86 -12.26 -8.05
CA ALA A 229 13.40 -13.01 -9.22
C ALA A 229 13.73 -12.20 -10.47
N LYS A 230 14.81 -12.56 -11.16
CA LYS A 230 15.24 -11.90 -12.41
C LYS A 230 14.51 -12.48 -13.61
N ILE A 231 13.82 -11.64 -14.35
CA ILE A 231 13.09 -12.01 -15.57
C ILE A 231 13.83 -11.40 -16.76
N ALA A 232 14.40 -12.27 -17.60
CA ALA A 232 15.22 -11.90 -18.76
C ALA A 232 14.66 -12.45 -20.09
N GLY A 233 13.37 -12.82 -20.11
CA GLY A 233 12.68 -13.35 -21.29
C GLY A 233 12.66 -12.38 -22.47
N THR A 234 12.41 -12.88 -23.68
CA THR A 234 12.71 -12.12 -24.90
C THR A 234 11.63 -11.16 -25.38
N ASN A 235 10.37 -11.24 -24.89
CA ASN A 235 9.28 -10.37 -25.38
C ASN A 235 8.09 -10.15 -24.42
N LYS A 236 7.82 -11.04 -23.45
CA LYS A 236 6.67 -10.92 -22.54
C LYS A 236 6.93 -11.61 -21.22
N ILE A 237 6.47 -11.01 -20.12
CA ILE A 237 6.51 -11.63 -18.79
C ILE A 237 5.35 -12.61 -18.64
N MET A 238 5.68 -13.86 -18.37
CA MET A 238 4.69 -14.90 -18.11
C MET A 238 4.46 -15.04 -16.60
N LEU A 239 3.20 -15.08 -16.18
CA LEU A 239 2.84 -15.16 -14.76
C LEU A 239 3.45 -16.40 -14.08
N ALA A 240 3.45 -17.55 -14.78
CA ALA A 240 4.03 -18.79 -14.28
C ALA A 240 5.56 -18.72 -14.09
N GLU A 241 6.26 -17.98 -14.95
CA GLU A 241 7.72 -17.76 -14.87
C GLU A 241 8.06 -16.96 -13.60
N VAL A 242 7.36 -15.86 -13.35
CA VAL A 242 7.56 -15.04 -12.15
C VAL A 242 7.31 -15.85 -10.88
N ILE A 243 6.22 -16.64 -10.86
CA ILE A 243 5.89 -17.50 -9.73
C ILE A 243 6.95 -18.57 -9.50
N TYR A 244 7.51 -19.13 -10.58
CA TYR A 244 8.60 -20.09 -10.52
C TYR A 244 9.85 -19.50 -9.89
N GLU A 245 10.31 -18.34 -10.37
CA GLU A 245 11.49 -17.67 -9.82
C GLU A 245 11.30 -17.25 -8.36
N LEU A 246 10.11 -16.74 -7.98
CA LEU A 246 9.80 -16.45 -6.58
C LEU A 246 9.85 -17.70 -5.69
N LYS A 247 9.33 -18.83 -6.17
CA LYS A 247 9.37 -20.09 -5.39
C LYS A 247 10.78 -20.64 -5.27
N LYS A 248 11.58 -20.55 -6.34
CA LYS A 248 12.98 -20.94 -6.34
C LYS A 248 13.78 -20.11 -5.33
N GLY A 249 13.68 -18.79 -5.38
CA GLY A 249 14.35 -17.91 -4.42
C GLY A 249 13.92 -18.19 -2.98
N LYS A 250 12.64 -18.52 -2.75
CA LYS A 250 12.15 -18.85 -1.40
C LYS A 250 12.76 -20.13 -0.84
N MET A 251 12.99 -21.13 -1.69
CA MET A 251 13.69 -22.38 -1.34
C MET A 251 15.16 -22.13 -1.01
N GLU A 252 15.83 -21.24 -1.75
CA GLU A 252 17.22 -20.84 -1.46
C GLU A 252 17.31 -20.18 -0.07
N LEU A 253 16.32 -19.35 0.30
CA LEU A 253 16.24 -18.73 1.62
C LEU A 253 15.92 -19.72 2.76
N ASP A 254 15.35 -20.89 2.49
CA ASP A 254 15.14 -21.93 3.51
C ASP A 254 16.47 -22.52 4.02
N GLY A 255 17.57 -22.35 3.28
CA GLY A 255 18.90 -22.79 3.68
C GLY A 255 19.61 -21.87 4.69
N LEU A 256 19.10 -20.66 4.96
CA LEU A 256 19.74 -19.70 5.85
C LEU A 256 19.38 -19.99 7.32
N GLN A 257 20.38 -20.31 8.13
CA GLN A 257 20.21 -20.80 9.50
C GLN A 257 20.62 -19.78 10.57
N SER A 258 21.28 -18.68 10.20
CA SER A 258 21.75 -17.66 11.15
C SER A 258 21.50 -16.22 10.68
N LEU A 259 21.48 -15.28 11.63
CA LEU A 259 21.38 -13.84 11.34
C LEU A 259 22.56 -13.33 10.50
N GLN A 260 23.74 -13.90 10.71
CA GLN A 260 24.94 -13.55 9.95
C GLN A 260 24.79 -13.95 8.48
N GLU A 261 24.26 -15.13 8.21
CA GLU A 261 23.95 -15.59 6.85
C GLU A 261 22.87 -14.74 6.19
N VAL A 262 21.82 -14.38 6.94
CA VAL A 262 20.77 -13.46 6.49
C VAL A 262 21.34 -12.09 6.10
N GLY A 263 22.21 -11.52 6.94
CA GLY A 263 22.86 -10.24 6.67
C GLY A 263 23.83 -10.32 5.49
N LYS A 264 24.60 -11.41 5.38
CA LYS A 264 25.50 -11.64 4.22
C LYS A 264 24.71 -11.79 2.93
N HIS A 265 23.61 -12.54 2.96
CA HIS A 265 22.71 -12.71 1.83
C HIS A 265 22.13 -11.36 1.41
N TYR A 266 21.63 -10.58 2.36
CA TYR A 266 21.09 -9.24 2.12
C TYR A 266 22.09 -8.32 1.41
N LEU A 267 23.31 -8.22 1.93
CA LEU A 267 24.38 -7.40 1.34
C LEU A 267 24.79 -7.91 -0.05
N SER A 268 24.85 -9.23 -0.23
CA SER A 268 25.16 -9.84 -1.52
C SER A 268 24.10 -9.53 -2.57
N THR A 269 22.81 -9.62 -2.22
CA THR A 269 21.72 -9.28 -3.13
C THR A 269 21.74 -7.80 -3.47
N LEU A 270 21.96 -6.90 -2.50
CA LEU A 270 22.10 -5.46 -2.78
C LEU A 270 23.27 -5.16 -3.71
N SER A 271 24.45 -5.74 -3.48
CA SER A 271 25.61 -5.54 -4.35
C SER A 271 25.37 -6.04 -5.77
N MET A 272 24.60 -7.13 -5.93
CA MET A 272 24.20 -7.64 -7.24
C MET A 272 23.26 -6.67 -7.95
N LEU A 273 22.27 -6.11 -7.23
CA LEU A 273 21.33 -5.13 -7.78
C LEU A 273 22.02 -3.79 -8.12
N GLU A 274 22.99 -3.34 -7.33
CA GLU A 274 23.76 -2.11 -7.60
C GLU A 274 24.57 -2.20 -8.91
N GLY A 275 25.01 -3.40 -9.30
CA GLY A 275 25.75 -3.65 -10.53
C GLY A 275 24.88 -4.05 -11.74
N ASP A 276 23.56 -4.16 -11.57
CA ASP A 276 22.64 -4.60 -12.61
C ASP A 276 21.88 -3.40 -13.20
N GLU A 277 21.99 -3.20 -14.51
CA GLU A 277 21.27 -2.14 -15.23
C GLU A 277 19.79 -2.49 -15.49
N SER A 278 19.37 -3.70 -15.13
CA SER A 278 17.98 -4.15 -15.23
C SER A 278 17.08 -3.32 -14.30
N ARG A 279 15.83 -3.10 -14.74
CA ARG A 279 14.86 -2.35 -13.92
C ARG A 279 14.53 -3.13 -12.65
N THR A 280 14.50 -2.46 -11.50
CA THR A 280 14.09 -3.08 -10.23
C THR A 280 12.64 -2.73 -9.89
N PHE A 281 11.87 -3.75 -9.49
CA PHE A 281 10.54 -3.61 -8.92
C PHE A 281 10.53 -4.23 -7.52
N VAL A 282 10.22 -3.44 -6.51
CA VAL A 282 10.27 -3.86 -5.10
C VAL A 282 8.89 -4.32 -4.63
N SER A 283 8.82 -5.44 -3.93
CA SER A 283 7.61 -5.93 -3.30
C SER A 283 7.83 -6.19 -1.81
N SER A 284 6.96 -5.62 -0.99
CA SER A 284 6.95 -5.87 0.46
C SER A 284 5.55 -6.26 0.92
N SER A 285 5.47 -7.22 1.84
CA SER A 285 4.19 -7.74 2.34
C SER A 285 4.11 -7.65 3.86
N LEU A 286 3.15 -6.88 4.35
CA LEU A 286 2.71 -6.81 5.75
C LEU A 286 1.53 -7.76 6.04
N CYS A 287 1.10 -8.55 5.05
CA CYS A 287 0.05 -9.55 5.23
C CYS A 287 0.36 -10.50 6.40
N ARG A 288 -0.65 -10.81 7.21
CA ARG A 288 -0.61 -11.61 8.45
C ARG A 288 0.22 -11.02 9.59
N PHE A 289 0.73 -9.80 9.47
CA PHE A 289 1.31 -9.12 10.63
C PHE A 289 0.19 -8.64 11.57
N PRO A 290 0.44 -8.56 12.88
CA PRO A 290 -0.63 -8.43 13.88
C PRO A 290 -1.23 -7.01 13.98
N PHE A 291 -1.22 -6.20 12.92
CA PHE A 291 -1.74 -4.82 12.98
C PHE A 291 -3.23 -4.74 13.34
N TYR A 292 -4.05 -5.70 12.90
CA TYR A 292 -5.48 -5.77 13.26
C TYR A 292 -5.77 -6.46 14.60
N ASN A 293 -4.73 -6.92 15.32
CA ASN A 293 -4.87 -7.49 16.66
C ASN A 293 -4.74 -6.43 17.77
N VAL A 294 -4.26 -5.23 17.42
CA VAL A 294 -4.05 -4.13 18.37
C VAL A 294 -5.38 -3.75 19.02
N ASP A 295 -5.38 -3.73 20.36
CA ASP A 295 -6.52 -3.35 21.19
C ASP A 295 -6.03 -2.71 22.49
N PHE A 296 -6.26 -1.41 22.65
CA PHE A 296 -5.90 -0.63 23.84
C PHE A 296 -6.95 -0.74 24.97
N GLY A 297 -7.85 -1.72 24.90
CA GLY A 297 -8.99 -1.88 25.79
C GLY A 297 -10.25 -1.13 25.34
N TYR A 298 -10.26 -0.62 24.09
CA TYR A 298 -11.38 0.11 23.50
C TYR A 298 -11.91 -0.55 22.22
N GLY A 299 -11.44 -1.76 21.92
CA GLY A 299 -11.79 -2.52 20.72
C GLY A 299 -10.63 -2.63 19.74
N LYS A 300 -10.74 -3.61 18.84
CA LYS A 300 -9.72 -3.90 17.83
C LYS A 300 -9.65 -2.82 16.76
N THR A 301 -8.46 -2.63 16.19
CA THR A 301 -8.23 -1.79 15.02
C THR A 301 -9.17 -2.12 13.87
N ILE A 302 -9.90 -1.13 13.38
CA ILE A 302 -10.85 -1.26 12.26
C ILE A 302 -10.25 -0.93 10.89
N LYS A 303 -9.15 -0.17 10.86
CA LYS A 303 -8.43 0.22 9.63
C LYS A 303 -6.96 0.43 9.95
N VAL A 304 -6.11 -0.12 9.11
CA VAL A 304 -4.68 0.17 9.08
C VAL A 304 -4.41 0.91 7.77
N SER A 305 -3.58 1.94 7.83
CA SER A 305 -3.12 2.68 6.67
C SER A 305 -1.66 3.04 6.89
N THR A 306 -0.92 3.11 5.79
CA THR A 306 0.52 3.34 5.81
C THR A 306 0.78 4.53 4.92
N ARG A 307 1.35 5.60 5.49
CA ARG A 307 1.87 6.72 4.71
C ARG A 307 3.30 6.36 4.37
N TYR A 308 3.60 6.21 3.09
CA TYR A 308 4.95 5.96 2.64
C TYR A 308 5.54 7.29 2.14
N PRO A 309 6.69 7.73 2.68
CA PRO A 309 7.45 8.78 2.02
C PRO A 309 7.85 8.26 0.64
N ASP A 310 7.90 9.17 -0.34
CA ASP A 310 8.34 8.95 -1.72
C ASP A 310 9.41 7.84 -1.83
N VAL A 311 8.98 6.62 -2.17
CA VAL A 311 9.84 5.43 -2.25
C VAL A 311 10.68 5.46 -3.52
N ASP A 312 11.89 4.90 -3.42
CA ASP A 312 12.95 4.99 -4.42
C ASP A 312 12.69 4.26 -5.73
N ASP A 313 11.88 3.21 -5.63
CA ASP A 313 11.74 2.21 -6.66
C ASP A 313 10.26 1.92 -6.91
N ASN A 314 9.94 1.68 -8.18
CA ASN A 314 8.65 1.12 -8.56
C ASN A 314 8.37 -0.11 -7.72
N GLY A 315 7.15 -0.26 -7.22
CA GLY A 315 6.91 -1.36 -6.31
C GLY A 315 5.49 -1.50 -5.81
N VAL A 316 5.32 -2.44 -4.90
CA VAL A 316 4.04 -2.72 -4.25
C VAL A 316 4.22 -3.05 -2.77
N PHE A 317 3.37 -2.45 -1.94
CA PHE A 317 3.18 -2.83 -0.55
C PHE A 317 1.84 -3.55 -0.40
N LEU A 318 1.85 -4.71 0.25
CA LEU A 318 0.68 -5.57 0.42
C LEU A 318 0.26 -5.61 1.88
N LEU A 319 -1.01 -5.33 2.15
CA LEU A 319 -1.60 -5.34 3.48
C LEU A 319 -2.90 -6.14 3.47
N ASP A 320 -3.21 -6.82 4.57
CA ASP A 320 -4.53 -7.46 4.70
C ASP A 320 -5.65 -6.41 4.73
N THR A 321 -6.76 -6.72 4.08
CA THR A 321 -7.99 -5.95 4.27
C THR A 321 -8.50 -6.11 5.70
N PRO A 322 -9.23 -5.13 6.27
CA PRO A 322 -9.74 -5.23 7.64
C PRO A 322 -10.64 -6.45 7.88
N SER A 323 -11.37 -6.91 6.86
CA SER A 323 -12.21 -8.12 6.95
C SER A 323 -11.42 -9.42 6.89
N GLY A 324 -10.14 -9.37 6.51
CA GLY A 324 -9.33 -10.55 6.19
C GLY A 324 -9.69 -11.21 4.86
N ASP A 325 -10.67 -10.68 4.11
CA ASP A 325 -11.18 -11.29 2.87
C ASP A 325 -10.46 -10.83 1.59
N GLY A 326 -9.23 -10.35 1.73
CA GLY A 326 -8.46 -9.88 0.59
C GLY A 326 -7.21 -9.13 0.97
N ILE A 327 -6.52 -8.63 -0.05
CA ILE A 327 -5.27 -7.87 0.09
C ILE A 327 -5.48 -6.47 -0.49
N GLU A 328 -5.14 -5.45 0.28
CA GLU A 328 -4.92 -4.09 -0.18
C GLU A 328 -3.50 -3.99 -0.75
N ALA A 329 -3.37 -3.52 -1.98
CA ALA A 329 -2.10 -3.30 -2.67
C ALA A 329 -1.91 -1.81 -2.94
N LEU A 330 -0.82 -1.26 -2.39
CA LEU A 330 -0.37 0.12 -2.60
C LEU A 330 0.75 0.08 -3.63
N VAL A 331 0.42 0.40 -4.87
CA VAL A 331 1.34 0.32 -6.01
C VAL A 331 1.96 1.69 -6.24
N HIS A 332 3.28 1.73 -6.39
CA HIS A 332 4.05 2.94 -6.66
C HIS A 332 4.71 2.83 -8.04
N LEU A 333 4.39 3.77 -8.94
CA LEU A 333 4.93 3.83 -10.30
C LEU A 333 5.14 5.27 -10.74
N GLU A 334 5.90 5.48 -11.82
CA GLU A 334 5.94 6.77 -12.49
C GLU A 334 4.54 7.15 -13.00
N LYS A 335 4.22 8.44 -13.04
CA LYS A 335 2.88 8.96 -13.34
C LYS A 335 2.29 8.40 -14.65
N GLU A 336 3.06 8.38 -15.72
CA GLU A 336 2.59 7.88 -17.03
C GLU A 336 2.41 6.36 -17.00
N GLU A 337 3.29 5.64 -16.31
CA GLU A 337 3.17 4.18 -16.16
C GLU A 337 1.96 3.80 -15.30
N MET A 338 1.70 4.56 -14.23
CA MET A 338 0.53 4.38 -13.39
C MET A 338 -0.77 4.55 -14.20
N SER A 339 -0.82 5.58 -15.04
CA SER A 339 -2.00 5.84 -15.89
C SER A 339 -2.30 4.67 -16.84
N ILE A 340 -1.27 3.98 -17.35
CA ILE A 340 -1.42 2.78 -18.18
C ILE A 340 -1.80 1.57 -17.31
N PHE A 341 -1.14 1.41 -16.17
CA PHE A 341 -1.35 0.31 -15.22
C PHE A 341 -2.78 0.27 -14.67
N GLU A 342 -3.36 1.43 -14.34
CA GLU A 342 -4.75 1.56 -13.88
C GLU A 342 -5.78 1.14 -14.93
N MET A 343 -5.39 1.09 -16.20
CA MET A 343 -6.23 0.69 -17.33
C MET A 343 -5.97 -0.76 -17.79
N ASP A 344 -5.05 -1.49 -17.15
CA ASP A 344 -4.69 -2.86 -17.52
C ASP A 344 -5.87 -3.83 -17.29
N GLU A 345 -6.40 -4.42 -18.36
CA GLU A 345 -7.58 -5.29 -18.30
C GLU A 345 -7.32 -6.58 -17.51
N GLU A 346 -6.08 -7.09 -17.52
CA GLU A 346 -5.72 -8.31 -16.78
C GLU A 346 -5.69 -8.01 -15.27
N LEU A 347 -5.16 -6.85 -14.87
CA LEU A 347 -5.21 -6.37 -13.49
C LEU A 347 -6.66 -6.20 -13.03
N LEU A 348 -7.45 -5.43 -13.77
CA LEU A 348 -8.82 -5.04 -13.41
C LEU A 348 -9.78 -6.24 -13.29
N ALA A 349 -9.48 -7.37 -13.95
CA ALA A 349 -10.25 -8.60 -13.82
C ALA A 349 -10.27 -9.17 -12.39
N TYR A 350 -9.27 -8.82 -11.56
CA TYR A 350 -9.08 -9.34 -10.20
C TYR A 350 -9.23 -8.30 -9.09
N VAL A 351 -9.41 -7.03 -9.42
CA VAL A 351 -9.64 -5.95 -8.44
C VAL A 351 -11.11 -5.99 -7.99
N GLU A 352 -11.36 -5.72 -6.70
CA GLU A 352 -12.70 -5.49 -6.18
C GLU A 352 -13.34 -4.35 -6.98
N GLY A 353 -14.49 -4.61 -7.59
CA GLY A 353 -15.11 -3.74 -8.58
C GLY A 353 -14.98 -2.28 -8.20
N VAL A 354 -14.04 -1.59 -8.86
CA VAL A 354 -13.84 -0.17 -8.69
C VAL A 354 -15.10 0.47 -9.25
N LYS A 355 -16.09 0.71 -8.38
CA LYS A 355 -17.11 1.71 -8.65
C LYS A 355 -16.32 3.00 -8.80
N ARG A 356 -15.94 3.34 -10.03
CA ARG A 356 -15.44 4.68 -10.36
C ARG A 356 -16.47 5.64 -9.78
N ASP A 357 -16.02 6.54 -8.93
CA ASP A 357 -16.89 7.52 -8.32
C ASP A 357 -17.60 8.29 -9.44
N TYR A 358 -18.92 8.21 -9.46
CA TYR A 358 -19.75 8.85 -10.46
C TYR A 358 -19.72 10.35 -10.19
N MET A 359 -19.37 11.16 -11.20
CA MET A 359 -19.46 12.62 -11.09
C MET A 359 -20.94 13.03 -11.09
N PHE A 360 -21.43 13.56 -9.96
CA PHE A 360 -22.79 14.10 -9.87
C PHE A 360 -22.89 15.39 -10.68
N LEU A 361 -23.52 15.29 -11.85
CA LEU A 361 -23.94 16.48 -12.60
C LEU A 361 -25.29 16.95 -12.03
N TYR A 362 -25.25 17.79 -10.99
CA TYR A 362 -26.39 18.66 -10.70
C TYR A 362 -26.42 19.75 -11.77
N CYS A 363 -27.54 19.98 -12.45
CA CYS A 363 -27.63 21.20 -13.26
C CYS A 363 -29.03 21.80 -13.40
N ASN A 364 -29.17 23.00 -12.84
CA ASN A 364 -29.25 24.26 -13.59
C ASN A 364 -28.82 25.39 -12.62
N ILE A 365 -28.81 26.66 -13.03
CA ILE A 365 -28.50 27.81 -12.13
C ILE A 365 -29.41 27.89 -10.88
N ASN A 366 -30.49 27.10 -10.85
CA ASN A 366 -31.48 27.06 -9.79
C ASN A 366 -31.52 25.70 -9.05
N PHE A 367 -30.50 24.84 -9.23
CA PHE A 367 -30.37 23.53 -8.57
C PHE A 367 -31.59 22.58 -8.74
N GLN A 368 -32.31 22.68 -9.87
CA GLN A 368 -33.45 21.80 -10.15
C GLN A 368 -32.99 20.51 -10.86
N PRO A 369 -33.63 19.35 -10.59
CA PRO A 369 -33.36 18.12 -11.31
C PRO A 369 -33.88 18.16 -12.76
N PHE A 370 -33.15 17.52 -13.67
CA PHE A 370 -33.66 17.23 -15.01
C PHE A 370 -34.62 16.03 -14.96
N CYS A 371 -35.84 16.21 -15.45
CA CYS A 371 -36.87 15.18 -15.46
C CYS A 371 -36.94 14.38 -16.77
N ILE A 372 -36.22 14.80 -17.83
CA ILE A 372 -36.35 14.21 -19.17
C ILE A 372 -34.97 14.19 -19.86
N LEU A 373 -34.63 13.05 -20.45
CA LEU A 373 -33.34 12.73 -21.11
C LEU A 373 -32.92 13.79 -22.13
N GLU A 374 -33.87 14.28 -22.93
CA GLU A 374 -33.60 15.21 -24.03
C GLU A 374 -33.17 16.61 -23.53
N VAL A 375 -33.60 16.99 -22.33
CA VAL A 375 -33.21 18.25 -21.68
C VAL A 375 -31.77 18.17 -21.18
N VAL A 376 -31.35 17.02 -20.66
CA VAL A 376 -29.95 16.76 -20.27
C VAL A 376 -29.04 16.86 -21.50
N ARG A 377 -29.43 16.23 -22.62
CA ARG A 377 -28.67 16.25 -23.88
C ARG A 377 -28.49 17.68 -24.41
N LYS A 378 -29.57 18.47 -24.48
CA LYS A 378 -29.51 19.89 -24.88
C LYS A 378 -28.64 20.72 -23.93
N HIS A 379 -28.76 20.50 -22.62
CA HIS A 379 -27.99 21.24 -21.62
C HIS A 379 -26.47 21.01 -21.77
N MET A 380 -26.05 19.75 -21.94
CA MET A 380 -24.64 19.39 -22.08
C MET A 380 -24.01 19.94 -23.36
N VAL A 381 -24.75 19.90 -24.48
CA VAL A 381 -24.36 20.50 -25.76
C VAL A 381 -24.22 22.02 -25.60
N THR A 382 -25.18 22.67 -24.95
CA THR A 382 -25.19 24.13 -24.76
C THR A 382 -24.07 24.63 -23.84
N LYS A 383 -23.61 23.81 -22.88
CA LYS A 383 -22.54 24.15 -21.93
C LYS A 383 -21.14 23.74 -22.39
N GLY A 384 -21.00 23.11 -23.55
CA GLY A 384 -19.69 22.68 -24.08
C GLY A 384 -19.03 21.56 -23.26
N GLN A 385 -19.76 20.91 -22.36
CA GLN A 385 -19.24 19.86 -21.46
C GLN A 385 -19.22 18.47 -22.12
N CYS A 386 -19.69 18.35 -23.36
CA CYS A 386 -19.66 17.13 -24.18
C CYS A 386 -18.57 17.17 -25.27
N ARG A 387 -17.41 17.77 -25.02
CA ARG A 387 -16.25 17.66 -25.94
C ARG A 387 -15.13 16.88 -25.28
N VAL A 388 -14.99 15.61 -25.66
CA VAL A 388 -13.73 14.89 -25.50
C VAL A 388 -12.95 15.14 -26.78
N GLN A 389 -11.88 15.93 -26.72
CA GLN A 389 -10.96 16.05 -27.85
C GLN A 389 -10.20 14.72 -28.01
N TYR A 390 -10.21 14.17 -29.21
CA TYR A 390 -9.45 12.98 -29.58
C TYR A 390 -8.70 13.28 -30.89
N GLY A 391 -7.37 13.13 -30.88
CA GLY A 391 -6.50 13.28 -32.06
C GLY A 391 -5.72 14.61 -32.12
N ASP A 392 -4.43 14.52 -32.43
CA ASP A 392 -3.62 15.66 -32.89
C ASP A 392 -4.07 16.03 -34.30
N GLY A 393 -4.63 17.23 -34.46
CA GLY A 393 -4.70 17.95 -35.74
C GLY A 393 -5.64 17.38 -36.82
N ASP A 394 -6.64 18.19 -37.15
CA ASP A 394 -7.25 18.29 -38.48
C ASP A 394 -7.91 17.04 -39.09
N VAL A 395 -8.99 16.52 -38.47
CA VAL A 395 -10.30 16.21 -39.12
C VAL A 395 -11.35 16.05 -38.01
N GLU A 396 -12.45 16.81 -38.06
CA GLU A 396 -13.62 16.63 -37.18
C GLU A 396 -14.39 15.34 -37.56
N GLU A 397 -14.05 14.20 -36.96
CA GLU A 397 -14.95 13.04 -36.96
C GLU A 397 -15.91 13.10 -35.76
N GLU A 398 -17.14 13.57 -36.01
CA GLU A 398 -18.28 13.38 -35.10
C GLU A 398 -18.62 11.88 -34.99
N ALA A 399 -17.95 11.16 -34.09
CA ALA A 399 -18.42 9.84 -33.68
C ALA A 399 -19.70 10.02 -32.84
N GLU A 400 -20.82 9.44 -33.27
CA GLU A 400 -22.08 9.50 -32.53
C GLU A 400 -21.90 8.94 -31.10
N LEU A 401 -22.02 9.85 -30.14
CA LEU A 401 -21.82 9.66 -28.70
C LEU A 401 -22.74 8.58 -28.08
N GLU A 402 -23.73 8.07 -28.79
CA GLU A 402 -24.70 7.09 -28.29
C GLU A 402 -24.08 5.75 -27.86
N LYS A 403 -22.89 5.41 -28.37
CA LYS A 403 -22.18 4.18 -27.96
C LYS A 403 -21.47 4.26 -26.60
N PHE A 404 -21.30 5.45 -26.03
CA PHE A 404 -20.47 5.65 -24.83
C PHE A 404 -21.24 5.90 -23.53
N TYR A 405 -22.58 5.95 -23.59
CA TYR A 405 -23.41 6.30 -22.43
C TYR A 405 -24.59 5.33 -22.27
N ASP A 406 -24.61 4.57 -21.18
CA ASP A 406 -25.76 3.76 -20.76
C ASP A 406 -26.70 4.57 -19.86
N TYR A 407 -27.80 5.07 -20.43
CA TYR A 407 -28.80 5.89 -19.73
C TYR A 407 -29.92 5.08 -19.06
N SER A 408 -29.86 3.75 -19.05
CA SER A 408 -30.99 2.86 -18.73
C SER A 408 -31.34 2.73 -17.24
N SER A 409 -30.53 3.30 -16.33
CA SER A 409 -30.73 3.12 -14.89
C SER A 409 -30.93 4.44 -14.15
N MET A 410 -32.20 4.72 -13.87
CA MET A 410 -32.65 5.79 -12.99
C MET A 410 -32.79 5.24 -11.57
N HIS A 411 -32.30 5.94 -10.55
CA HIS A 411 -32.54 5.60 -9.14
C HIS A 411 -33.23 6.75 -8.44
N PHE A 412 -34.33 6.44 -7.77
CA PHE A 412 -35.05 7.39 -6.92
C PHE A 412 -34.75 7.05 -5.46
N ARG A 413 -33.84 7.80 -4.82
CA ARG A 413 -33.69 7.72 -3.35
C ARG A 413 -34.74 8.63 -2.71
N ARG A 414 -35.71 8.05 -1.99
CA ARG A 414 -36.63 8.82 -1.14
C ARG A 414 -35.81 9.59 -0.10
N GLY A 415 -35.87 10.92 -0.15
CA GLY A 415 -35.21 11.83 0.80
C GLY A 415 -34.27 12.87 0.18
N THR A 416 -33.89 12.71 -1.09
CA THR A 416 -33.07 13.70 -1.83
C THR A 416 -33.89 14.38 -2.92
N ARG A 417 -33.88 15.72 -2.99
CA ARG A 417 -34.46 16.48 -4.11
C ARG A 417 -33.56 16.34 -5.35
N GLY A 418 -33.60 15.19 -6.02
CA GLY A 418 -32.77 14.95 -7.21
C GLY A 418 -33.04 13.63 -7.91
N CYS A 419 -32.95 13.63 -9.24
CA CYS A 419 -32.92 12.44 -10.09
C CYS A 419 -31.46 12.09 -10.43
N SER A 420 -31.08 10.80 -10.36
CA SER A 420 -29.73 10.33 -10.72
C SER A 420 -29.72 9.63 -12.08
N TRP A 421 -28.67 9.84 -12.87
CA TRP A 421 -28.38 9.10 -14.10
C TRP A 421 -27.03 8.38 -13.96
N ASN A 422 -26.95 7.11 -14.37
CA ASN A 422 -25.68 6.40 -14.49
C ASN A 422 -25.02 6.75 -15.83
N ILE A 423 -23.69 6.89 -15.83
CA ILE A 423 -22.89 6.99 -17.05
C ILE A 423 -21.88 5.85 -17.00
N ARG A 424 -21.95 4.95 -17.98
CA ARG A 424 -21.08 3.78 -18.10
C ARG A 424 -20.21 3.95 -19.34
N TYR A 425 -18.91 4.17 -19.14
CA TYR A 425 -17.95 4.08 -20.25
C TYR A 425 -17.72 2.61 -20.57
N GLN A 426 -18.36 2.11 -21.63
CA GLN A 426 -18.07 0.81 -22.20
C GLN A 426 -17.25 1.02 -23.48
N LYS A 427 -16.00 0.56 -23.49
CA LYS A 427 -15.28 0.41 -24.76
C LYS A 427 -15.87 -0.85 -25.41
N SER A 428 -16.67 -0.70 -26.46
CA SER A 428 -17.22 -1.84 -27.19
C SER A 428 -16.08 -2.55 -27.92
N GLN A 429 -15.91 -3.84 -27.66
CA GLN A 429 -15.13 -4.73 -28.51
C GLN A 429 -15.81 -4.79 -29.90
N ALA A 430 -15.00 -4.65 -30.95
CA ALA A 430 -15.27 -5.22 -32.27
C ALA A 430 -14.21 -6.29 -32.52
#